data_AF-A8YIS5-F1
#
_entry.id   AF-A8YIS5-F1
#
_cell.length_a   1.000
_cell.length_b   1.000
_cell.length_c   1.000
_cell.angle_alpha   90.00
_cell.angle_beta   90.00
_cell.angle_gamma   90.00
#
_symmetry.space_group_name_H-M   'P 1'
#
loop_
_entity.id
_entity.type
_entity.pdbx_description
1 polymer ?
#
loop_
_entity_poly.entity_id
_entity_poly.type
_entity_poly.pdbx_seq_one_letter_code
_entity_poly.pdbx_strand_id
1 'polypeptide(L)'
;MATPPSLCDAKKQARNCGLDIPKLEALLKEIEPLSEKYKIMFYLAATGLYSADDLAEKFNRSQKHLNTDFNHNIGDRLKLHWELEPIKRVGITSLRRILFKKGYCVDINDDELVRVLPTRYAENSQLEQPSALDPILVDQKTTNQGD
;
A
#
# COMPACT_ATOMS: atom_id res chain seq x y z
N MET A 1 2.59 22.95 16.57
CA MET A 1 2.34 22.81 15.12
C MET A 1 3.41 21.91 14.54
N ALA A 2 3.03 20.81 13.89
CA ALA A 2 4.00 19.92 13.25
C ALA A 2 4.57 20.61 12.00
N THR A 3 5.89 20.59 11.84
CA THR A 3 6.56 21.10 10.64
C THR A 3 6.02 20.35 9.42
N PRO A 4 5.66 21.05 8.32
CA PRO A 4 5.22 20.39 7.09
C PRO A 4 6.30 19.39 6.63
N PRO A 5 5.92 18.18 6.19
CA PRO A 5 6.91 17.20 5.76
C PRO A 5 7.68 17.75 4.55
N SER A 6 9.02 17.72 4.60
CA SER A 6 9.85 18.15 3.47
C SER A 6 9.99 17.02 2.44
N LEU A 7 10.17 17.37 1.16
CA LEU A 7 10.43 16.38 0.12
C LEU A 7 11.75 15.63 0.35
N CYS A 8 12.77 16.32 0.86
CA CYS A 8 14.07 15.72 1.18
C CYS A 8 13.93 14.63 2.25
N ASP A 9 13.20 14.94 3.34
CA ASP A 9 12.99 13.99 4.44
C ASP A 9 12.13 12.79 4.00
N ALA A 10 11.08 13.03 3.21
CA ALA A 10 10.25 11.95 2.68
C ALA A 10 11.05 10.98 1.80
N LYS A 11 11.94 11.50 0.93
CA LYS A 11 12.85 10.67 0.11
C LYS A 11 13.86 9.91 0.96
N LYS A 12 14.44 10.57 1.98
CA LYS A 12 15.37 9.92 2.92
C LYS A 12 14.68 8.78 3.66
N GLN A 13 13.45 8.99 4.14
CA GLN A 13 12.66 7.96 4.81
C GLN A 13 12.31 6.81 3.86
N ALA A 14 11.89 7.11 2.64
CA ALA A 14 11.62 6.10 1.61
C ALA A 14 12.85 5.23 1.33
N ARG A 15 14.03 5.85 1.17
CA ARG A 15 15.31 5.14 1.00
C ARG A 15 15.59 4.20 2.16
N ASN A 16 15.44 4.69 3.39
CA ASN A 16 15.64 3.90 4.60
C ASN A 16 14.62 2.76 4.74
N CYS A 17 13.52 2.78 3.98
CA CYS A 17 12.53 1.71 3.92
C CYS A 17 12.75 0.75 2.74
N GLY A 18 13.92 0.78 2.11
CA GLY A 18 14.30 -0.11 1.01
C GLY A 18 13.68 0.27 -0.34
N LEU A 19 13.31 1.53 -0.56
CA LEU A 19 12.82 1.99 -1.87
C LEU A 19 13.96 2.49 -2.76
N ASP A 20 13.90 2.11 -4.04
CA ASP A 20 14.81 2.56 -5.10
C ASP A 20 14.46 3.99 -5.51
N ILE A 21 15.08 4.98 -4.84
CA ILE A 21 14.78 6.40 -5.07
C ILE A 21 14.98 6.83 -6.53
N PRO A 22 16.08 6.49 -7.23
CA PRO A 22 16.22 6.83 -8.65
C PRO A 22 15.09 6.31 -9.53
N LYS A 23 14.65 5.06 -9.34
CA LYS A 23 13.51 4.52 -10.10
C LYS A 23 12.19 5.21 -9.76
N LEU A 24 11.97 5.53 -8.49
CA LEU A 24 10.77 6.28 -8.08
C LEU A 24 10.75 7.70 -8.66
N GLU A 25 11.90 8.37 -8.77
CA GLU A 25 12.00 9.67 -9.42
C GLU A 25 11.71 9.59 -10.92
N ALA A 26 12.20 8.55 -11.59
CA ALA A 26 11.89 8.30 -13.00
C ALA A 26 10.37 8.05 -13.19
N LEU A 27 9.78 7.19 -12.36
CA LEU A 27 8.34 6.93 -12.36
C LEU A 27 7.53 8.22 -12.15
N LEU A 28 7.90 9.05 -11.17
CA LEU A 28 7.19 10.29 -10.89
C LEU A 28 7.24 11.26 -12.09
N LYS A 29 8.35 11.30 -12.84
CA LYS A 29 8.48 12.10 -14.07
C LYS A 29 7.56 11.59 -15.19
N GLU A 30 7.34 10.29 -15.28
CA GLU A 30 6.47 9.70 -16.30
C GLU A 30 4.98 9.96 -16.04
N ILE A 31 4.60 10.19 -14.78
CA ILE A 31 3.21 10.49 -14.40
C ILE A 31 2.96 11.98 -14.12
N GLU A 32 3.90 12.87 -14.46
CA GLU A 32 3.74 14.31 -14.28
C GLU A 32 2.58 14.92 -15.10
N PRO A 33 2.09 16.12 -14.75
CA PRO A 33 2.54 17.00 -13.66
C PRO A 33 2.07 16.54 -12.28
N LEU A 34 2.95 16.65 -11.28
CA LEU A 34 2.69 16.42 -9.85
C LEU A 34 3.26 17.57 -9.03
N SER A 35 2.43 18.16 -8.16
CA SER A 35 2.90 19.16 -7.19
C SER A 35 3.82 18.54 -6.14
N GLU A 36 4.64 19.38 -5.49
CA GLU A 36 5.54 18.91 -4.42
C GLU A 36 4.78 18.20 -3.29
N LYS A 37 3.61 18.71 -2.89
CA LYS A 37 2.71 18.08 -1.92
C LYS A 37 2.44 16.61 -2.27
N TYR A 38 2.12 16.31 -3.54
CA TYR A 38 1.82 14.94 -3.97
C TYR A 38 3.07 14.07 -4.10
N LYS A 39 4.22 14.65 -4.46
CA LYS A 39 5.50 13.93 -4.41
C LYS A 39 5.84 13.50 -2.99
N ILE A 40 5.69 14.41 -2.01
CA ILE A 40 5.86 14.09 -0.58
C ILE A 40 4.89 12.98 -0.16
N MET A 41 3.60 13.12 -0.47
CA MET A 41 2.57 12.14 -0.10
C MET A 41 2.86 10.76 -0.70
N PHE A 42 3.31 10.70 -1.96
CA PHE A 42 3.73 9.48 -2.62
C PHE A 42 4.86 8.78 -1.88
N TYR A 43 5.96 9.49 -1.57
CA TYR A 43 7.10 8.89 -0.86
C TYR A 43 6.71 8.37 0.51
N LEU A 44 5.92 9.14 1.28
CA LEU A 44 5.45 8.73 2.59
C LEU A 44 4.54 7.50 2.51
N ALA A 45 3.57 7.47 1.58
CA ALA A 45 2.72 6.30 1.37
C ALA A 45 3.51 5.06 0.91
N ALA A 46 4.51 5.24 0.05
CA ALA A 46 5.38 4.15 -0.43
C ALA A 46 6.18 3.48 0.70
N THR A 47 6.46 4.18 1.80
CA THR A 47 7.15 3.60 2.96
C THR A 47 6.36 2.49 3.63
N GLY A 48 5.02 2.51 3.53
CA GLY A 48 4.13 1.61 4.27
C GLY A 48 4.21 1.74 5.80
N LEU A 49 4.90 2.76 6.31
CA LEU A 49 4.99 3.05 7.75
C LEU A 49 3.77 3.79 8.28
N TYR A 50 3.06 4.49 7.39
CA TYR A 50 1.93 5.34 7.73
C TYR A 50 0.63 4.71 7.26
N SER A 51 -0.35 4.67 8.17
CA SER A 51 -1.74 4.44 7.81
C SER A 51 -2.30 5.65 7.04
N ALA A 52 -3.50 5.49 6.47
CA ALA A 52 -4.20 6.62 5.88
C ALA A 52 -4.53 7.71 6.91
N ASP A 53 -4.72 7.36 8.18
CA ASP A 53 -5.02 8.30 9.25
C ASP A 53 -3.77 9.10 9.65
N ASP A 54 -2.61 8.43 9.77
CA ASP A 54 -1.33 9.10 10.05
C ASP A 54 -0.99 10.15 8.97
N LEU A 55 -1.23 9.81 7.70
CA LEU A 55 -1.04 10.75 6.60
C LEU A 55 -2.12 11.84 6.63
N ALA A 56 -3.36 11.53 6.98
CA ALA A 56 -4.43 12.51 7.06
C ALA A 56 -4.09 13.60 8.10
N GLU A 57 -3.57 13.20 9.25
CA GLU A 57 -3.07 14.11 10.28
C GLU A 57 -1.89 14.95 9.77
N LYS A 58 -0.87 14.33 9.15
CA LYS A 58 0.30 15.05 8.61
C LYS A 58 -0.05 16.10 7.56
N PHE A 59 -1.09 15.84 6.76
CA PHE A 59 -1.54 16.76 5.72
C PHE A 59 -2.71 17.67 6.17
N ASN A 60 -3.11 17.60 7.44
CA ASN A 60 -4.24 18.33 8.00
C ASN A 60 -5.51 18.17 7.13
N ARG A 61 -5.91 16.92 6.90
CA ARG A 61 -7.07 16.52 6.11
C ARG A 61 -7.84 15.41 6.82
N SER A 62 -9.09 15.18 6.41
CA SER A 62 -9.79 13.94 6.77
C SER A 62 -9.25 12.78 5.94
N GLN A 63 -9.27 11.58 6.51
CA GLN A 63 -8.88 10.35 5.83
C GLN A 63 -9.63 10.16 4.49
N LYS A 64 -10.95 10.45 4.47
CA LYS A 64 -11.77 10.38 3.25
C LYS A 64 -11.26 11.32 2.17
N HIS A 65 -11.02 12.60 2.51
CA HIS A 65 -10.51 13.57 1.54
C HIS A 65 -9.10 13.21 1.07
N LEU A 66 -8.22 12.78 1.99
CA LEU A 66 -6.87 12.35 1.65
C LEU A 66 -6.87 11.19 0.66
N ASN A 67 -7.68 10.15 0.89
CA ASN A 67 -7.78 9.00 -0.01
C ASN A 67 -8.30 9.39 -1.39
N THR A 68 -9.35 10.21 -1.47
CA THR A 68 -9.86 10.71 -2.76
C THR A 68 -8.81 11.53 -3.49
N ASP A 69 -8.14 12.44 -2.78
CA ASP A 69 -7.12 13.34 -3.32
C ASP A 69 -5.89 12.55 -3.82
N PHE A 70 -5.43 11.58 -3.04
CA PHE A 70 -4.34 10.68 -3.42
C PHE A 70 -4.69 9.86 -4.67
N ASN A 71 -5.88 9.24 -4.70
CA ASN A 71 -6.29 8.43 -5.84
C ASN A 71 -6.37 9.27 -7.11
N HIS A 72 -6.97 10.46 -7.05
CA HIS A 72 -7.13 11.31 -8.22
C HIS A 72 -5.80 11.83 -8.78
N ASN A 73 -4.88 12.25 -7.91
CA ASN A 73 -3.64 12.89 -8.35
C ASN A 73 -2.51 11.89 -8.63
N ILE A 74 -2.47 10.76 -7.93
CA ILE A 74 -1.38 9.78 -7.99
C ILE A 74 -1.92 8.44 -8.49
N GLY A 75 -2.97 7.91 -7.84
CA GLY A 75 -3.47 6.57 -8.07
C GLY A 75 -3.93 6.32 -9.51
N ASP A 76 -4.75 7.20 -10.06
CA ASP A 76 -5.29 7.09 -11.43
C ASP A 76 -4.18 7.17 -12.47
N ARG A 77 -3.15 7.98 -12.23
CA ARG A 77 -2.00 8.13 -13.13
C ARG A 77 -1.12 6.89 -13.11
N LEU A 78 -0.82 6.34 -11.93
CA LEU A 78 -0.10 5.08 -11.78
C LEU A 78 -0.86 3.91 -12.40
N LYS A 79 -2.19 3.90 -12.24
CA LYS A 79 -3.05 2.90 -12.85
C LYS A 79 -2.96 2.92 -14.38
N LEU A 80 -2.98 4.11 -14.98
CA LEU A 80 -2.80 4.29 -16.42
C LEU A 80 -1.40 3.87 -16.86
N HIS A 81 -0.35 4.35 -16.18
CA HIS A 81 1.04 4.07 -16.50
C HIS A 81 1.37 2.56 -16.44
N TRP A 82 0.79 1.82 -15.49
CA TRP A 82 1.00 0.38 -15.36
C TRP A 82 -0.07 -0.48 -16.04
N GLU A 83 -0.97 0.11 -16.80
CA GLU A 83 -2.07 -0.57 -17.50
C GLU A 83 -2.86 -1.53 -16.59
N LEU A 84 -3.16 -1.08 -15.37
CA LEU A 84 -3.86 -1.91 -14.39
C LEU A 84 -5.36 -2.00 -14.71
N GLU A 85 -5.96 -3.15 -14.37
CA GLU A 85 -7.39 -3.40 -14.57
C GLU A 85 -8.30 -2.29 -14.02
N PRO A 86 -9.46 -2.02 -14.65
CA PRO A 86 -10.37 -0.95 -14.25
C PRO A 86 -10.82 -1.01 -12.78
N ILE A 87 -10.92 -2.20 -12.20
CA ILE A 87 -11.34 -2.39 -10.80
C ILE A 87 -10.20 -2.14 -9.80
N LYS A 88 -8.94 -2.15 -10.25
CA LYS A 88 -7.77 -2.09 -9.38
C LYS A 88 -7.45 -0.65 -8.99
N ARG A 89 -7.70 -0.32 -7.71
CA ARG A 89 -7.34 0.97 -7.14
C ARG A 89 -5.90 0.98 -6.63
N VAL A 90 -5.18 2.06 -6.96
CA VAL A 90 -3.85 2.35 -6.41
C VAL A 90 -4.02 3.41 -5.32
N GLY A 91 -4.30 2.95 -4.10
CA GLY A 91 -4.49 3.81 -2.93
C GLY A 91 -3.26 3.79 -2.02
N ILE A 92 -3.33 4.60 -0.96
CA ILE A 92 -2.25 4.76 0.04
C ILE A 92 -1.79 3.39 0.57
N THR A 93 -2.73 2.55 0.98
CA THR A 93 -2.43 1.24 1.60
C THR A 93 -1.93 0.20 0.60
N SER A 94 -2.36 0.27 -0.66
CA SER A 94 -1.95 -0.69 -1.70
C SER A 94 -0.66 -0.30 -2.41
N LEU A 95 -0.25 0.98 -2.34
CA LEU A 95 0.89 1.50 -3.10
C LEU A 95 2.18 0.72 -2.84
N ARG A 96 2.58 0.53 -1.58
CA ARG A 96 3.84 -0.17 -1.26
C ARG A 96 3.88 -1.59 -1.83
N ARG A 97 2.77 -2.32 -1.72
CA ARG A 97 2.66 -3.68 -2.27
C ARG A 97 2.82 -3.70 -3.78
N ILE A 98 2.26 -2.71 -4.48
CA ILE A 98 2.38 -2.61 -5.94
C ILE A 98 3.81 -2.26 -6.34
N LEU A 99 4.44 -1.30 -5.65
CA LEU A 99 5.82 -0.91 -5.88
C LEU A 99 6.79 -2.08 -5.71
N PHE A 100 6.59 -2.90 -4.66
CA PHE A 100 7.36 -4.12 -4.45
C PHE A 100 7.22 -5.09 -5.63
N LYS A 101 5.98 -5.41 -6.06
CA LYS A 101 5.71 -6.32 -7.18
C LYS A 101 6.25 -5.82 -8.52
N LYS A 102 6.44 -4.51 -8.67
CA LYS A 102 6.97 -3.87 -9.89
C LYS A 102 8.49 -3.61 -9.83
N GLY A 103 9.19 -4.02 -8.77
CA GLY A 103 10.65 -3.92 -8.67
C GLY A 103 11.18 -2.52 -8.31
N TYR A 104 10.38 -1.72 -7.60
CA TYR A 104 10.78 -0.41 -7.05
C TYR A 104 11.34 -0.48 -5.62
N CYS A 105 11.44 -1.68 -5.05
CA CYS A 105 12.19 -1.92 -3.82
C CYS A 105 13.56 -2.51 -4.19
N VAL A 106 14.61 -2.09 -3.48
CA VAL A 106 15.93 -2.75 -3.59
C VAL A 106 15.87 -4.12 -2.90
N ASP A 107 16.58 -5.12 -3.43
CA ASP A 107 16.73 -6.41 -2.76
C ASP A 107 17.48 -6.20 -1.45
N ILE A 108 16.75 -6.38 -0.35
CA ILE A 108 17.25 -6.16 1.01
C ILE A 108 17.94 -7.43 1.52
N ASN A 109 18.84 -8.00 0.71
CA ASN A 109 19.75 -9.06 1.14
C ASN A 109 21.00 -8.51 1.84
N ASP A 110 21.07 -7.18 2.06
CA ASP A 110 22.02 -6.59 2.99
C ASP A 110 21.49 -6.75 4.43
N ASP A 111 22.19 -7.57 5.21
CA ASP A 111 21.89 -8.03 6.58
C ASP A 111 21.55 -6.93 7.62
N GLU A 112 21.72 -5.65 7.28
CA GLU A 112 21.50 -4.53 8.19
C GLU A 112 20.01 -4.10 8.30
N LEU A 113 19.20 -4.33 7.26
CA LEU A 113 17.80 -3.89 7.20
C LEU A 113 16.76 -4.99 7.50
N VAL A 114 17.20 -6.25 7.55
CA VAL A 114 16.38 -7.45 7.85
C VAL A 114 15.68 -7.36 9.21
N ARG A 115 16.17 -6.52 10.14
CA ARG A 115 15.58 -6.37 11.48
C ARG A 115 14.29 -5.54 11.53
N VAL A 116 13.97 -4.76 10.48
CA VAL A 116 12.90 -3.72 10.57
C VAL A 116 11.64 -4.05 9.75
N LEU A 117 11.71 -4.95 8.76
CA LEU A 117 10.63 -5.13 7.78
C LEU A 117 9.73 -6.39 7.87
N PRO A 118 10.07 -7.51 8.54
CA PRO A 118 9.18 -8.69 8.48
C PRO A 118 7.91 -8.65 9.33
N THR A 119 7.81 -7.81 10.37
CA THR A 119 6.74 -7.96 11.36
C THR A 119 5.36 -7.46 10.92
N ARG A 120 5.25 -6.46 10.03
CA ARG A 120 3.91 -5.95 9.62
C ARG A 120 3.32 -6.56 8.34
N TYR A 121 4.14 -7.16 7.49
CA TYR A 121 3.61 -7.82 6.27
C TYR A 121 2.97 -9.18 6.58
N ALA A 122 3.47 -9.89 7.60
CA ALA A 122 2.91 -11.17 8.05
C ALA A 122 1.53 -11.02 8.71
N GLU A 123 1.27 -9.90 9.39
CA GLU A 123 0.01 -9.67 10.11
C GLU A 123 -1.16 -9.32 9.16
N ASN A 124 -0.91 -8.53 8.10
CA ASN A 124 -1.96 -8.16 7.15
C ASN A 124 -2.27 -9.26 6.10
N SER A 125 -1.35 -10.21 5.89
CA SER A 125 -1.59 -11.34 4.98
C SER A 125 -2.51 -12.42 5.58
N GLN A 126 -2.74 -12.41 6.89
CA GLN A 126 -3.63 -13.37 7.55
C GLN A 126 -5.11 -12.99 7.50
N LEU A 127 -5.44 -11.74 7.15
CA LEU A 127 -6.83 -11.26 7.03
C LEU A 127 -7.48 -11.51 5.67
N GLU A 128 -6.73 -12.00 4.66
CA GLU A 128 -7.26 -12.37 3.33
C GLU A 128 -7.33 -13.89 3.12
N GLN A 129 -7.55 -14.68 4.18
CA GLN A 129 -8.04 -16.05 4.01
C GLN A 129 -9.53 -15.98 3.67
N PRO A 130 -9.98 -16.45 2.49
CA PRO A 130 -11.40 -16.67 2.27
C PRO A 130 -11.86 -17.70 3.31
N SER A 131 -12.91 -17.37 4.06
CA SER A 131 -13.59 -18.29 4.97
C SER A 131 -14.25 -19.39 4.15
N ALA A 132 -13.46 -20.34 3.66
CA ALA A 132 -13.97 -21.59 3.14
C ALA A 132 -14.40 -22.42 4.35
N LEU A 133 -15.70 -22.42 4.63
CA LEU A 133 -16.44 -23.56 5.18
C LEU A 133 -17.93 -23.18 5.11
N ASP A 134 -18.50 -23.25 3.91
CA ASP A 134 -19.94 -23.52 3.77
C ASP A 134 -20.22 -24.87 4.47
N PRO A 135 -21.19 -24.97 5.40
CA PRO A 135 -21.58 -26.25 5.95
C PRO A 135 -22.28 -27.06 4.85
N ILE A 136 -21.60 -28.11 4.40
CA ILE A 136 -22.13 -29.15 3.52
C ILE A 136 -23.37 -29.75 4.18
N LEU A 137 -24.52 -29.62 3.52
CA LEU A 137 -25.73 -30.39 3.75
C LEU A 137 -25.39 -31.89 3.67
N VAL A 138 -25.34 -32.56 4.82
CA VAL A 138 -25.32 -34.02 4.87
C VAL A 138 -26.72 -34.50 5.23
N ASP A 139 -27.44 -34.90 4.19
CA ASP A 139 -28.62 -35.74 4.24
C ASP A 139 -28.28 -37.03 5.00
N GLN A 140 -28.86 -37.24 6.19
CA GLN A 140 -28.84 -38.53 6.87
C GLN A 140 -30.25 -39.09 6.94
N LYS A 141 -30.64 -39.76 5.86
CA LYS A 141 -31.67 -40.80 5.89
C LYS A 141 -31.10 -42.00 6.64
N THR A 142 -31.62 -42.28 7.84
CA THR A 142 -31.58 -43.65 8.39
C THR A 142 -32.96 -44.05 8.92
N THR A 143 -33.42 -45.16 8.36
CA THR A 143 -34.60 -45.95 8.68
C THR A 143 -34.19 -47.03 9.70
N ASN A 144 -34.91 -47.19 10.83
CA ASN A 144 -35.49 -48.46 11.31
C ASN A 144 -36.05 -48.41 12.75
N GLN A 145 -36.94 -49.39 12.98
CA GLN A 145 -38.01 -49.59 13.98
C GLN A 145 -37.60 -50.03 15.40
N GLY A 146 -38.59 -49.98 16.32
CA GLY A 146 -38.77 -50.79 17.57
C GLY A 146 -38.34 -50.06 18.84
N ASP A 147 -39.10 -49.95 19.94
CA ASP A 147 -40.27 -50.69 20.46
C ASP A 147 -41.46 -49.77 20.79
#